data_AF-A0A519U8R9-F1
#
_entry.id   AF-A0A519U8R9-F1
#
_cell.length_a   1.000
_cell.length_b   1.000
_cell.length_c   1.000
_cell.angle_alpha   90.00
_cell.angle_beta   90.00
_cell.angle_gamma   90.00
#
_symmetry.space_group_name_H-M   'P 1'
#
loop_
_entity.id
_entity.type
_entity.pdbx_description
1 polymer ?
#
loop_
_entity_poly.entity_id
_entity_poly.type
_entity_poly.pdbx_seq_one_letter_code
_entity_poly.pdbx_strand_id
1 'polypeptide(L)'
;MPGAPRAVGPYFDVRGLLDKQVRQLTTRHLTVTKVVSLRGGRPETVRVPQVKWADELQVFYQADINKAALRGVYRVDSMAEAGGVRRTYTAQPGRENAPVTRLSVLSAGGQPQEVEATLRQDNPLFFGKKELRLTLRQGQLRTYGVSGTQKLVLFDTIRYQMAATVQ
;
A
#
# COMPACT_ATOMS: atom_id res chain seq x y z
N MET A 1 -3.23 29.61 -1.45
CA MET A 1 -2.10 28.67 -1.24
C MET A 1 -2.63 27.25 -1.31
N PRO A 2 -2.13 26.35 -2.17
CA PRO A 2 -2.64 24.99 -2.27
C PRO A 2 -2.14 24.17 -1.07
N GLY A 3 -3.07 23.60 -0.30
CA GLY A 3 -2.81 22.95 0.97
C GLY A 3 -1.90 21.73 0.85
N ALA A 4 -0.82 21.75 1.63
CA ALA A 4 -0.06 20.55 1.96
C ALA A 4 -1.00 19.47 2.53
N PRO A 5 -0.74 18.17 2.28
CA PRO A 5 -1.48 17.10 2.92
C PRO A 5 -1.35 17.26 4.44
N ARG A 6 -2.47 17.62 5.07
CA ARG A 6 -2.60 17.68 6.52
C ARG A 6 -2.48 16.26 7.05
N ALA A 7 -1.60 16.04 8.00
CA ALA A 7 -1.67 14.88 8.87
C ALA A 7 -2.99 14.99 9.66
N VAL A 8 -3.99 14.19 9.30
CA VAL A 8 -5.27 14.13 10.03
C VAL A 8 -5.03 13.20 11.23
N GLY A 9 -4.33 13.71 12.24
CA GLY A 9 -3.82 12.93 13.37
C GLY A 9 -2.29 12.67 13.29
N PRO A 10 -1.75 11.80 14.15
CA PRO A 10 -0.29 11.55 14.21
C PRO A 10 0.25 10.77 13.00
N TYR A 11 -0.62 10.16 12.20
CA TYR A 11 -0.24 9.24 11.13
C TYR A 11 -0.62 9.78 9.74
N PHE A 12 0.01 9.20 8.71
CA PHE A 12 -0.27 9.57 7.33
C PHE A 12 -1.65 9.09 6.89
N ASP A 13 -2.42 9.95 6.21
CA ASP A 13 -3.77 9.64 5.73
C ASP A 13 -3.73 8.84 4.41
N VAL A 14 -3.48 7.54 4.52
CA VAL A 14 -3.50 6.61 3.39
C VAL A 14 -4.88 6.60 2.72
N ARG A 15 -5.94 6.60 3.52
CA ARG A 15 -7.32 6.56 3.01
C ARG A 15 -7.63 7.79 2.16
N GLY A 16 -7.36 8.99 2.67
CA GLY A 16 -7.59 10.23 1.92
C GLY A 16 -6.76 10.32 0.63
N LEU A 17 -5.53 9.77 0.64
CA LEU A 17 -4.74 9.63 -0.58
C LEU A 17 -5.44 8.73 -1.60
N LEU A 18 -5.86 7.53 -1.19
CA LEU A 18 -6.52 6.55 -2.07
C LEU A 18 -7.85 7.08 -2.62
N ASP A 19 -8.69 7.68 -1.78
CA ASP A 19 -9.96 8.29 -2.19
C ASP A 19 -9.74 9.36 -3.26
N LYS A 20 -8.68 10.17 -3.12
CA LYS A 20 -8.29 11.15 -4.14
C LYS A 20 -7.86 10.48 -5.44
N GLN A 21 -7.07 9.40 -5.38
CA GLN A 21 -6.66 8.67 -6.58
C GLN A 21 -7.87 8.02 -7.27
N VAL A 22 -8.75 7.32 -6.54
CA VAL A 22 -9.96 6.69 -7.11
C VAL A 22 -10.80 7.71 -7.86
N ARG A 23 -11.04 8.90 -7.28
CA ARG A 23 -11.78 9.97 -7.95
C ARG A 23 -11.06 10.45 -9.23
N GLN A 24 -9.76 10.72 -9.15
CA GLN A 24 -8.99 11.24 -10.29
C GLN A 24 -8.91 10.23 -11.44
N LEU A 25 -8.63 8.96 -11.14
CA LEU A 25 -8.47 7.89 -12.11
C LEU A 25 -9.81 7.55 -12.79
N THR A 26 -10.89 7.51 -12.01
CA THR A 26 -12.26 7.29 -12.54
C THR A 26 -12.68 8.43 -13.46
N THR A 27 -12.45 9.69 -13.06
CA THR A 27 -12.82 10.87 -13.88
C THR A 27 -12.05 10.94 -15.20
N ARG A 28 -10.81 10.44 -15.21
CA ARG A 28 -9.94 10.44 -16.39
C ARG A 28 -10.07 9.18 -17.25
N HIS A 29 -10.92 8.23 -16.86
CA HIS A 29 -11.09 6.94 -17.54
C HIS A 29 -9.76 6.23 -17.83
N LEU A 30 -8.80 6.32 -16.89
CA LEU A 30 -7.51 5.69 -17.08
C LEU A 30 -7.64 4.17 -17.10
N THR A 31 -6.77 3.53 -17.88
CA THR A 31 -6.73 2.07 -17.99
C THR A 31 -5.56 1.52 -17.19
N VAL A 32 -5.55 0.21 -16.97
CA VAL A 32 -4.44 -0.43 -16.26
C VAL A 32 -3.99 -1.71 -16.96
N THR A 33 -2.67 -1.89 -16.99
CA THR A 33 -2.03 -3.13 -17.39
C THR A 33 -1.49 -3.81 -16.13
N LYS A 34 -1.97 -5.02 -15.84
CA LYS A 34 -1.61 -5.82 -14.67
C LYS A 34 -0.72 -6.98 -15.13
N VAL A 35 0.33 -7.26 -14.37
CA VAL A 35 1.20 -8.43 -14.52
C VAL A 35 1.13 -9.21 -13.23
N VAL A 36 0.73 -10.49 -13.31
CA VAL A 36 0.61 -11.40 -12.17
C VAL A 36 1.57 -12.56 -12.36
N SER A 37 2.32 -12.88 -11.31
CA SER A 37 3.29 -13.97 -11.30
C SER A 37 3.11 -14.82 -10.05
N LEU A 38 3.01 -16.14 -10.26
CA LEU A 38 3.04 -17.15 -9.20
C LEU A 38 4.39 -17.88 -9.24
N ARG A 39 4.87 -18.32 -8.07
CA ARG A 39 6.12 -19.10 -7.99
C ARG A 39 6.05 -20.32 -8.93
N GLY A 40 6.92 -20.36 -9.93
CA GLY A 40 7.03 -21.46 -10.91
C GLY A 40 6.13 -21.34 -12.14
N GLY A 41 5.30 -20.30 -12.23
CA GLY A 41 4.44 -20.03 -13.39
C GLY A 41 5.00 -18.97 -14.33
N ARG A 42 4.45 -18.90 -15.55
CA ARG A 42 4.71 -17.80 -16.48
C ARG A 42 3.91 -16.55 -16.03
N PRO A 43 4.45 -15.34 -16.16
CA PRO A 43 3.69 -14.12 -15.86
C PRO A 43 2.48 -14.00 -16.77
N GLU A 44 1.31 -13.70 -16.19
CA GLU A 44 0.09 -13.40 -16.93
C GLU A 44 -0.10 -11.89 -16.99
N THR A 45 -0.31 -11.36 -18.20
CA THR A 45 -0.59 -9.94 -18.40
C THR A 45 -2.06 -9.74 -18.75
N VAL A 46 -2.76 -8.95 -17.93
CA VAL A 46 -4.18 -8.66 -18.09
C VAL A 46 -4.35 -7.15 -18.25
N ARG A 47 -4.93 -6.73 -19.37
CA ARG A 47 -5.33 -5.33 -19.58
C ARG A 47 -6.78 -5.18 -19.17
N VAL A 48 -7.06 -4.21 -18.31
CA VAL A 48 -8.43 -3.93 -17.84
C VAL A 48 -8.87 -2.58 -18.41
N PRO A 49 -9.74 -2.56 -19.43
CA PRO A 49 -10.16 -1.33 -20.11
C PRO A 49 -11.16 -0.52 -19.28
N GLN A 50 -12.00 -1.17 -18.47
CA GLN A 50 -12.95 -0.50 -17.58
C GLN A 50 -12.64 -0.86 -16.13
N VAL A 51 -11.78 -0.05 -15.50
CA VAL A 51 -11.26 -0.31 -14.16
C VAL A 51 -12.22 0.24 -13.10
N LYS A 52 -12.74 -0.64 -12.25
CA LYS A 52 -13.39 -0.23 -10.99
C LYS A 52 -12.30 0.10 -9.97
N TRP A 53 -11.80 1.34 -10.00
CA TRP A 53 -10.65 1.77 -9.19
C TRP A 53 -10.82 1.58 -7.68
N ALA A 54 -12.05 1.66 -7.16
CA ALA A 54 -12.33 1.40 -5.75
C ALA A 54 -12.04 -0.06 -5.37
N ASP A 55 -12.50 -1.02 -6.19
CA ASP A 55 -12.28 -2.44 -5.98
C ASP A 55 -10.80 -2.80 -6.17
N GLU A 56 -10.17 -2.22 -7.20
CA GLU A 56 -8.78 -2.47 -7.53
C GLU A 56 -7.82 -2.01 -6.42
N LEU A 57 -8.11 -0.86 -5.80
CA LEU A 57 -7.29 -0.31 -4.71
C LEU A 57 -7.74 -0.77 -3.32
N GLN A 58 -8.77 -1.62 -3.22
CA GLN A 58 -9.38 -2.03 -1.95
C GLN A 58 -8.36 -2.58 -0.95
N VAL A 59 -7.39 -3.37 -1.42
CA VAL A 59 -6.35 -3.95 -0.56
C VAL A 59 -5.46 -2.89 0.09
N PHE A 60 -5.24 -1.75 -0.56
CA PHE A 60 -4.40 -0.67 -0.03
C PHE A 60 -5.07 0.09 1.10
N TYR A 61 -6.41 0.08 1.21
CA TYR A 61 -7.10 0.64 2.38
C TYR A 61 -6.79 -0.12 3.67
N GLN A 62 -6.31 -1.37 3.57
CA GLN A 62 -5.87 -2.12 4.75
C GLN A 62 -4.57 -1.57 5.33
N ALA A 63 -3.80 -0.78 4.55
CA ALA A 63 -2.63 -0.07 5.04
C ALA A 63 -2.97 1.19 5.86
N ASP A 64 -4.24 1.56 5.99
CA ASP A 64 -4.65 2.68 6.81
C ASP A 64 -4.50 2.37 8.30
N ILE A 65 -3.59 3.12 8.93
CA ILE A 65 -3.26 3.01 10.36
C ILE A 65 -3.99 4.06 11.22
N ASN A 66 -4.85 4.90 10.63
CA ASN A 66 -5.58 5.95 11.36
C ASN A 66 -6.79 5.45 12.16
N LYS A 67 -7.00 4.14 12.26
CA LYS A 67 -8.11 3.55 13.03
C LYS A 67 -7.99 3.92 14.51
N ALA A 68 -9.13 4.19 15.16
CA ALA A 68 -9.15 4.59 16.57
C ALA A 68 -8.45 3.58 17.50
N ALA A 69 -8.61 2.27 17.24
CA ALA A 69 -7.97 1.19 17.98
C ALA A 69 -6.44 1.12 17.81
N LEU A 70 -5.88 1.84 16.82
CA LEU A 70 -4.45 1.84 16.48
C LEU A 70 -3.70 3.08 16.99
N ARG A 71 -4.39 3.97 17.72
CA ARG A 71 -3.76 5.17 18.31
C ARG A 71 -2.65 4.77 19.29
N GLY A 72 -1.44 5.29 19.07
CA GLY A 72 -0.28 4.99 19.90
C GLY A 72 0.36 3.62 19.67
N VAL A 73 -0.13 2.84 18.69
CA VAL A 73 0.44 1.53 18.34
C VAL A 73 1.74 1.66 17.56
N TYR A 74 1.89 2.75 16.80
CA TYR A 74 3.01 2.93 15.88
C TYR A 74 4.03 3.93 16.42
N ARG A 75 5.30 3.54 16.36
CA ARG A 75 6.43 4.47 16.47
C ARG A 75 6.65 5.15 15.12
N VAL A 76 6.91 6.45 15.14
CA VAL A 76 7.15 7.25 13.94
C VAL A 76 8.61 7.64 13.87
N ASP A 77 9.26 7.27 12.77
CA ASP A 77 10.63 7.62 12.45
C ASP A 77 10.62 8.48 11.16
N SER A 78 11.48 9.50 11.06
CA SER A 78 11.57 10.36 9.87
C SER A 78 13.03 10.50 9.46
N MET A 79 13.32 10.25 8.18
CA MET A 79 14.67 10.33 7.62
C MET A 79 14.64 11.12 6.32
N ALA A 80 15.60 12.03 6.15
CA ALA A 80 15.84 12.67 4.85
C ALA A 80 16.57 11.67 3.94
N GLU A 81 16.11 11.53 2.70
CA GLU A 81 16.69 10.63 1.70
C GLU A 81 16.76 11.37 0.36
N ALA A 82 17.57 10.87 -0.58
CA ALA A 82 17.58 11.36 -1.94
C ALA A 82 16.16 11.30 -2.53
N GLY A 83 15.58 12.47 -2.84
CA GLY A 83 14.22 12.59 -3.36
C GLY A 83 13.16 12.99 -2.34
N GLY A 84 13.47 13.20 -1.06
CA GLY A 84 12.55 13.81 -0.11
C GLY A 84 12.72 13.40 1.35
N VAL A 85 11.60 13.35 2.08
CA VAL A 85 11.56 12.89 3.47
C VAL A 85 10.75 11.59 3.52
N ARG A 86 11.39 10.53 4.01
CA ARG A 86 10.75 9.23 4.27
C ARG A 86 10.27 9.18 5.71
N ARG A 87 8.96 9.05 5.91
CA ARG A 87 8.34 8.80 7.22
C ARG A 87 7.98 7.34 7.34
N THR A 88 8.44 6.68 8.40
CA THR A 88 8.20 5.26 8.65
C THR A 88 7.43 5.09 9.95
N TYR A 89 6.32 4.37 9.88
CA TYR A 89 5.46 4.01 10.99
C TYR A 89 5.66 2.51 11.26
N THR A 90 6.19 2.16 12.43
CA THR A 90 6.47 0.75 12.79
C THR A 90 5.63 0.35 13.99
N ALA A 91 4.90 -0.76 13.89
CA ALA A 91 4.12 -1.29 15.00
C ALA A 91 5.06 -1.63 16.17
N GLN A 92 4.69 -1.20 17.38
CA GLN A 92 5.48 -1.47 18.57
C GLN A 92 5.37 -2.95 19.00
N PRO A 93 6.41 -3.51 19.66
CA PRO A 93 6.34 -4.86 20.24
C PRO A 93 5.14 -5.02 21.18
N GLY A 94 4.54 -6.22 21.23
CA GLY A 94 3.37 -6.50 22.07
C GLY A 94 2.03 -5.95 21.53
N ARG A 95 2.01 -5.36 20.32
CA ARG A 95 0.79 -4.91 19.63
C ARG A 95 0.41 -5.88 18.49
N GLU A 96 0.20 -7.14 18.85
CA GLU A 96 0.02 -8.25 17.90
C GLU A 96 -1.26 -8.13 17.05
N ASN A 97 -2.24 -7.36 17.52
CA ASN A 97 -3.47 -7.07 16.79
C ASN A 97 -3.32 -6.01 15.69
N ALA A 98 -2.12 -5.43 15.52
CA ALA A 98 -1.86 -4.43 14.48
C ALA A 98 -1.72 -5.12 13.11
N PRO A 99 -2.64 -4.88 12.16
CA PRO A 99 -2.61 -5.58 10.86
C PRO A 99 -1.47 -5.09 9.96
N VAL A 100 -1.05 -3.83 10.15
CA VAL A 100 0.10 -3.23 9.47
C VAL A 100 1.28 -3.28 10.43
N THR A 101 2.37 -3.93 10.01
CA THR A 101 3.61 -4.00 10.80
C THR A 101 4.53 -2.81 10.49
N ARG A 102 4.52 -2.35 9.24
CA ARG A 102 5.28 -1.19 8.78
C ARG A 102 4.52 -0.43 7.70
N LEU A 103 4.51 0.89 7.76
CA LEU A 103 4.09 1.79 6.69
C LEU A 103 5.21 2.80 6.46
N SER A 104 5.67 2.96 5.23
CA SER A 104 6.68 3.94 4.83
C SER A 104 6.09 4.87 3.79
N VAL A 105 6.32 6.17 3.93
CA VAL A 105 5.83 7.18 3.00
C VAL A 105 6.99 8.11 2.63
N LEU A 106 7.40 8.08 1.37
CA LEU A 106 8.35 9.04 0.81
C LEU A 106 7.58 10.25 0.28
N SER A 107 7.91 11.44 0.77
CA SER A 107 7.30 12.69 0.34
C SER A 107 8.33 13.69 -0.16
N ALA A 108 8.05 14.32 -1.30
CA ALA A 108 8.87 15.37 -1.91
C ALA A 108 8.03 16.64 -2.08
N GLY A 109 8.51 17.79 -1.59
CA GLY A 109 7.75 19.04 -1.66
C GLY A 109 6.37 18.97 -0.98
N GLY A 110 6.25 18.13 0.06
CA GLY A 110 4.99 17.86 0.74
C GLY A 110 4.03 16.95 -0.03
N GLN A 111 4.39 16.39 -1.17
CA GLN A 111 3.55 15.43 -1.90
C GLN A 111 4.08 14.00 -1.74
N PRO A 112 3.22 12.99 -1.48
CA PRO A 112 3.64 11.60 -1.45
C PRO A 112 4.06 11.16 -2.85
N GLN A 113 5.25 10.56 -2.93
CA GLN A 113 5.82 9.96 -4.15
C GLN A 113 5.79 8.44 -4.08
N GLU A 114 5.94 7.88 -2.87
CA GLU A 114 5.91 6.44 -2.65
C GLU A 114 5.21 6.12 -1.33
N VAL A 115 4.39 5.08 -1.34
CA VAL A 115 3.79 4.50 -0.13
C VAL A 115 4.05 3.00 -0.15
N GLU A 116 4.68 2.49 0.89
CA GLU A 116 4.96 1.08 1.07
C GLU A 116 4.34 0.60 2.38
N ALA A 117 3.63 -0.52 2.38
CA ALA A 117 3.06 -1.09 3.58
C ALA A 117 3.35 -2.58 3.67
N THR A 118 3.71 -3.05 4.86
CA THR A 118 3.83 -4.46 5.18
C THR A 118 2.70 -4.84 6.11
N LEU A 119 1.86 -5.75 5.66
CA LEU A 119 0.77 -6.33 6.42
C LEU A 119 1.16 -7.75 6.81
N ARG A 120 0.80 -8.13 8.03
CA ARG A 120 1.03 -9.48 8.54
C ARG A 120 -0.26 -10.01 9.13
N GLN A 121 -0.55 -11.26 8.83
CA GLN A 121 -1.69 -11.98 9.35
C GLN A 121 -1.19 -13.34 9.82
N ASP A 122 -1.10 -13.49 11.13
CA ASP A 122 -0.63 -14.70 11.79
C ASP A 122 -1.79 -15.33 12.56
N ASN A 123 -2.02 -16.62 12.34
CA ASN A 123 -2.91 -17.46 13.12
C ASN A 123 -2.26 -18.86 13.24
N PRO A 124 -2.45 -19.63 14.32
CA PRO A 124 -1.95 -20.99 14.48
C PRO A 124 -1.98 -21.90 13.23
N LEU A 125 -2.96 -21.73 12.33
CA LEU A 125 -3.10 -22.55 11.12
C LEU A 125 -2.59 -21.88 9.83
N PHE A 126 -2.21 -20.60 9.89
CA PHE A 126 -1.97 -19.76 8.72
C PHE A 126 -0.98 -18.62 8.98
N PHE A 127 0.04 -18.51 8.13
CA PHE A 127 0.92 -17.35 8.06
C PHE A 127 0.73 -16.63 6.73
N GLY A 128 0.43 -15.33 6.78
CA GLY A 128 0.30 -14.46 5.62
C GLY A 128 1.09 -13.19 5.79
N LYS A 129 1.94 -12.87 4.81
CA LYS A 129 2.59 -11.55 4.68
C LYS A 129 2.17 -10.93 3.35
N LYS A 130 1.81 -9.66 3.36
CA LYS A 130 1.57 -8.87 2.15
C LYS A 130 2.43 -7.63 2.19
N GLU A 131 3.10 -7.33 1.09
CA GLU A 131 3.77 -6.07 0.87
C GLU A 131 3.05 -5.32 -0.24
N LEU A 132 2.66 -4.09 0.08
CA LEU A 132 1.92 -3.21 -0.80
C LEU A 132 2.86 -2.07 -1.17
N ARG A 133 2.91 -1.71 -2.46
CA ARG A 133 3.66 -0.56 -2.94
C ARG A 133 2.79 0.28 -3.86
N LEU A 134 2.85 1.59 -3.68
CA LEU A 134 2.22 2.60 -4.54
C LEU A 134 3.30 3.62 -4.93
N THR A 135 3.38 3.95 -6.22
CA THR A 135 4.19 5.06 -6.68
C THR A 135 3.32 6.13 -7.33
N LEU A 136 3.62 7.37 -7.00
CA LEU A 136 2.96 8.54 -7.55
C LEU A 136 3.99 9.37 -8.30
N ARG A 137 3.55 10.01 -9.38
CA ARG A 137 4.29 11.10 -10.01
C ARG A 137 3.39 12.31 -10.10
N GLN A 138 3.88 13.46 -9.61
CA GLN A 138 3.12 14.72 -9.59
C GLN A 138 1.75 14.55 -8.90
N GLY A 139 1.71 13.74 -7.83
CA GLY A 139 0.50 13.46 -7.05
C GLY A 139 -0.53 12.54 -7.72
N GLN A 140 -0.17 11.87 -8.82
CA GLN A 140 -1.02 10.90 -9.53
C GLN A 140 -0.42 9.51 -9.47
N LEU A 141 -1.26 8.50 -9.20
CA LEU A 141 -0.86 7.10 -9.19
C LEU A 141 -0.30 6.68 -10.55
N ARG A 142 0.89 6.07 -10.55
CA ARG A 142 1.56 5.57 -11.76
C ARG A 142 1.68 4.06 -11.74
N THR A 143 2.17 3.52 -10.62
CA THR A 143 2.24 2.08 -10.44
C THR A 143 1.74 1.70 -9.06
N TYR A 144 1.23 0.49 -8.98
CA TYR A 144 0.91 -0.14 -7.72
C TYR A 144 1.22 -1.62 -7.81
N GLY A 145 1.52 -2.22 -6.66
CA GLY A 145 1.87 -3.63 -6.61
C GLY A 145 1.56 -4.24 -5.26
N VAL A 146 1.31 -5.54 -5.32
CA VAL A 146 1.06 -6.40 -4.17
C VAL A 146 1.94 -7.62 -4.34
N SER A 147 2.85 -7.84 -3.40
CA SER A 147 3.51 -9.12 -3.24
C SER A 147 3.02 -9.78 -1.97
N GLY A 148 2.99 -11.10 -1.95
CA GLY A 148 2.58 -11.80 -0.76
C GLY A 148 3.16 -13.19 -0.67
N THR A 149 3.26 -13.64 0.58
CA THR A 149 3.57 -15.02 0.92
C THR A 149 2.48 -15.57 1.81
N GLN A 150 2.07 -16.79 1.52
CA GLN A 150 1.04 -17.49 2.26
C GLN A 150 1.52 -18.91 2.56
N LYS A 151 1.52 -19.29 3.83
CA LYS A 151 1.87 -20.63 4.28
C LYS A 151 0.75 -21.16 5.16
N LEU A 152 0.17 -22.28 4.75
CA LEU A 152 -0.71 -23.09 5.57
C LEU A 152 0.12 -24.16 6.29
N VAL A 153 -0.27 -24.52 7.51
CA VAL A 153 0.34 -25.66 8.20
C VAL A 153 0.08 -26.92 7.37
N LEU A 154 1.09 -27.79 7.24
CA LEU A 154 1.10 -29.00 6.38
C LEU A 154 1.28 -28.77 4.86
N PHE A 155 1.36 -27.53 4.37
CA PHE A 155 1.52 -27.24 2.94
C PHE A 155 2.72 -26.34 2.63
N ASP A 156 3.08 -26.34 1.34
CA ASP A 156 4.12 -25.46 0.81
C ASP A 156 3.72 -23.98 0.83
N THR A 157 4.73 -23.11 0.88
CA THR A 157 4.52 -21.66 0.87
C THR A 157 4.23 -21.17 -0.54
N ILE A 158 3.05 -20.58 -0.73
CA ILE A 158 2.67 -19.90 -1.97
C ILE A 158 3.25 -18.49 -1.94
N ARG A 159 3.89 -18.09 -3.03
CA ARG A 159 4.36 -16.71 -3.24
C ARG A 159 3.73 -16.18 -4.52
N TYR A 160 3.16 -14.99 -4.43
CA TYR A 160 2.56 -14.30 -5.57
C TYR A 160 3.04 -12.86 -5.62
N GLN A 161 3.08 -12.32 -6.83
CA GLN A 161 3.42 -10.94 -7.11
C GLN A 161 2.46 -10.42 -8.16
N MET A 162 1.95 -9.22 -7.92
CA MET A 162 1.11 -8.48 -8.84
C MET A 162 1.67 -7.07 -8.93
N ALA A 163 1.87 -6.60 -10.15
CA ALA A 163 2.29 -5.24 -10.44
C ALA A 163 1.39 -4.66 -11.52
N ALA A 164 1.06 -3.39 -11.40
CA ALA A 164 0.18 -2.71 -12.31
C ALA A 164 0.67 -1.32 -12.65
N THR A 165 0.46 -0.94 -13.91
CA THR A 165 0.84 0.36 -14.45
C THR A 165 -0.39 1.04 -15.01
N VAL A 166 -0.65 2.25 -14.52
CA VAL A 166 -1.73 3.12 -14.96
C VAL A 166 -1.34 3.78 -16.29
N GLN A 167 -2.25 3.76 -17.26
CA GLN A 167 -2.08 4.33 -18.61
C GLN A 167 -3.05 5.48 -18.84
#